data_AF-A0A1Q3B9J7-F1
#
_entry.id   AF-A0A1Q3B9J7-F1
#
_cell.length_a   1.000
_cell.length_b   1.000
_cell.length_c   1.000
_cell.angle_alpha   90.00
_cell.angle_beta   90.00
_cell.angle_gamma   90.00
#
_symmetry.space_group_name_H-M   'P 1'
#
loop_
_entity.id
_entity.type
_entity.pdbx_description
1 polymer ?
#
loop_
_entity_poly.entity_id
_entity_poly.type
_entity_poly.pdbx_seq_one_letter_code
_entity_poly.pdbx_strand_id
1 'polypeptide(L)'
;MLFFISGKKQSISSFCKQLQEYEEYSGQLVNRAKSCFVVSSKLTRQRSNLISTWSQFEGQSLPIKYLGIPLFKGRAQSCFFDDLVERISSRIQNWKSKLLSFGGKLTLIKSVLCSIPIHILSLLKVPKKVTNRIHKILANFLWSSQGNNRIHWISWRQICHPFVEGGLGIRDLDTVMQSLQSKFAWLFLQVTQIVRSKYGTWHHVLHKGIKPSSSHCWKAIAKHLPLISNNTRTIIRSGNSSFWKENWMGCSLWFPGCPLPLLSVKEALDIPPLLEVLLDSLQQEVAKSIKLIEGHDKLVFALAPSGICSS
;
A
#
# COMPACT_ATOMS: atom_id res chain seq x y z
N MET A 1 -5.74 18.83 9.07
CA MET A 1 -6.74 17.77 9.29
C MET A 1 -7.62 17.66 8.06
N LEU A 2 -8.19 16.48 7.77
CA LEU A 2 -9.15 16.29 6.66
C LEU A 2 -10.53 16.00 7.23
N PHE A 3 -11.53 16.75 6.78
CA PHE A 3 -12.94 16.54 7.13
C PHE A 3 -13.73 16.18 5.87
N PHE A 4 -14.57 15.16 5.97
CA PHE A 4 -15.47 14.76 4.90
C PHE A 4 -16.89 15.16 5.28
N ILE A 5 -17.43 16.15 4.57
CA ILE A 5 -18.71 16.79 4.91
C ILE A 5 -19.62 16.72 3.69
N SER A 6 -20.93 16.60 3.93
CA SER A 6 -21.94 16.72 2.88
C SER A 6 -21.92 18.14 2.27
N GLY A 7 -22.02 18.25 0.94
CA GLY A 7 -22.09 19.54 0.24
C GLY A 7 -23.42 20.30 0.38
N LYS A 8 -24.14 20.09 1.49
CA LYS A 8 -25.38 20.78 1.84
C LYS A 8 -25.04 22.01 2.69
N LYS A 9 -25.76 23.12 2.48
CA LYS A 9 -25.54 24.38 3.21
C LYS A 9 -25.57 24.18 4.73
N GLN A 10 -26.60 23.49 5.23
CA GLN A 10 -26.76 23.20 6.66
C GLN A 10 -25.52 22.50 7.25
N SER A 11 -25.03 21.44 6.59
CA SER A 11 -23.86 20.69 7.06
C SER A 11 -22.58 21.53 7.09
N ILE A 12 -22.38 22.40 6.10
CA ILE A 12 -21.23 23.31 6.04
C ILE A 12 -21.34 24.36 7.15
N SER A 13 -22.51 24.99 7.32
CA SER A 13 -22.73 26.00 8.36
C SER A 13 -22.57 25.41 9.77
N SER A 14 -23.10 24.21 10.02
CA SER A 14 -22.91 23.51 11.30
C SER A 14 -21.43 23.21 11.57
N PHE A 15 -20.68 22.78 10.56
CA PHE A 15 -19.25 22.54 10.69
C PHE A 15 -18.47 23.83 10.99
N CYS A 16 -18.77 24.92 10.28
CA CYS A 16 -18.15 26.22 10.57
C CYS A 16 -18.46 26.70 11.98
N LYS A 17 -19.70 26.50 12.46
CA LYS A 17 -20.06 26.82 13.85
C LYS A 17 -19.24 26.01 14.85
N GLN A 18 -19.06 24.71 14.61
CA GLN A 18 -18.21 23.86 15.46
C GLN A 18 -16.74 24.31 15.46
N LEU A 19 -16.23 24.80 14.33
CA LEU A 19 -14.89 25.38 14.28
C LEU A 19 -14.81 26.66 15.11
N GLN A 20 -15.82 27.53 15.05
CA GLN A 20 -15.86 28.76 15.87
C GLN A 20 -15.94 28.44 17.36
N GLU A 21 -16.81 27.50 17.76
CA GLU A 21 -16.87 27.03 19.14
C GLU A 21 -15.51 26.47 19.59
N TYR A 22 -14.83 25.70 18.74
CA TYR A 22 -13.46 25.24 19.02
C TYR A 22 -12.47 26.40 19.19
N GLU A 23 -12.52 27.42 18.32
CA GLU A 23 -11.65 28.60 18.41
C GLU A 23 -11.86 29.35 19.73
N GLU A 24 -13.11 29.49 20.16
CA GLU A 24 -13.49 30.14 21.42
C GLU A 24 -13.02 29.35 22.66
N TYR A 25 -13.28 28.04 22.70
CA TYR A 25 -12.92 27.21 23.86
C TYR A 25 -11.41 26.94 23.95
N SER A 26 -10.74 26.73 22.82
CA SER A 26 -9.31 26.38 22.80
C SER A 26 -8.38 27.60 22.79
N GLY A 27 -8.89 28.77 22.41
CA GLY A 27 -8.08 29.96 22.13
C GLY A 27 -7.21 29.85 20.87
N GLN A 28 -7.37 28.78 20.06
CA GLN A 28 -6.60 28.56 18.85
C GLN A 28 -7.40 28.94 17.61
N LEU A 29 -6.90 29.90 16.83
CA LEU A 29 -7.54 30.33 15.59
C LEU A 29 -7.20 29.43 14.40
N VAL A 30 -8.20 29.12 13.57
CA VAL A 30 -8.01 28.39 12.32
C VAL A 30 -7.41 29.32 11.26
N ASN A 31 -6.25 28.94 10.75
CA ASN A 31 -5.65 29.65 9.63
C ASN A 31 -6.42 29.37 8.33
N ARG A 32 -7.19 30.37 7.88
CA ARG A 32 -8.02 30.27 6.68
C ARG A 32 -7.23 30.32 5.38
N ALA A 33 -6.08 30.98 5.36
CA ALA A 33 -5.19 30.99 4.20
C ALA A 33 -4.53 29.62 3.95
N LYS A 34 -4.38 28.79 4.99
CA LYS A 34 -3.88 27.41 4.88
C LYS A 34 -4.99 26.36 4.75
N SER A 35 -6.24 26.75 4.95
CA SER A 35 -7.40 25.87 4.91
C SER A 35 -8.12 26.02 3.58
N CYS A 36 -8.40 24.90 2.93
CA CYS A 36 -9.11 24.89 1.67
C CYS A 36 -10.17 23.79 1.65
N PHE A 37 -11.15 23.94 0.76
CA PHE A 37 -12.09 22.87 0.46
C PHE A 37 -11.84 22.30 -0.94
N VAL A 38 -12.08 21.01 -1.10
CA VAL A 38 -12.00 20.34 -2.40
C VAL A 38 -13.37 19.77 -2.75
N VAL A 39 -13.84 20.07 -3.95
CA VAL A 39 -15.11 19.57 -4.48
C VAL A 39 -14.89 18.51 -5.56
N SER A 40 -15.92 17.69 -5.79
CA SER A 40 -15.96 16.77 -6.91
C SER A 40 -15.88 17.52 -8.24
N SER A 41 -15.16 16.95 -9.21
CA SER A 41 -15.04 17.48 -10.59
C SER A 41 -16.38 17.62 -11.33
N LYS A 42 -17.48 17.07 -10.79
CA LYS A 42 -18.82 17.17 -11.37
C LYS A 42 -19.61 18.39 -10.87
N LEU A 43 -19.12 19.11 -9.87
CA LEU A 43 -19.81 20.27 -9.31
C LEU A 43 -19.64 21.50 -10.22
N THR A 44 -20.72 22.27 -10.38
CA THR A 44 -20.69 23.52 -11.14
C THR A 44 -19.90 24.59 -10.40
N ARG A 45 -19.28 25.51 -11.15
CA ARG A 45 -18.53 26.64 -10.57
C ARG A 45 -19.40 27.51 -9.67
N GLN A 46 -20.66 27.73 -10.06
CA GLN A 46 -21.65 28.44 -9.24
C GLN A 46 -21.81 27.80 -7.85
N ARG A 47 -21.93 26.47 -7.80
CA ARG A 47 -22.07 25.77 -6.52
C ARG A 47 -20.78 25.77 -5.70
N SER A 48 -19.62 25.73 -6.36
CA SER A 48 -18.33 25.92 -5.69
C SER A 48 -18.22 27.31 -5.07
N ASN A 49 -18.68 28.36 -5.76
CA ASN A 49 -18.68 29.72 -5.23
C ASN A 49 -19.60 29.85 -4.02
N LEU A 50 -20.79 29.23 -4.06
CA LEU A 50 -21.69 29.19 -2.90
C LEU A 50 -21.04 28.51 -1.69
N ILE A 51 -20.32 27.40 -1.89
CA ILE A 51 -19.59 26.71 -0.82
C ILE A 51 -18.48 27.61 -0.26
N SER A 52 -17.76 28.34 -1.12
CA SER A 52 -16.78 29.34 -0.69
C SER A 52 -17.43 30.43 0.18
N THR A 53 -18.58 30.97 -0.23
CA THR A 53 -19.31 31.98 0.55
C THR A 53 -19.78 31.43 1.90
N TRP A 54 -20.26 30.18 1.96
CA TRP A 54 -20.75 29.59 3.21
C TRP A 54 -19.63 29.20 4.17
N SER A 55 -18.52 28.69 3.64
CA SER A 55 -17.41 28.18 4.46
C SER A 55 -16.33 29.21 4.75
N GLN A 56 -16.26 30.27 3.94
CA GLN A 56 -15.21 31.30 3.96
C GLN A 56 -13.80 30.71 3.78
N PHE A 57 -13.70 29.54 3.15
CA PHE A 57 -12.45 28.90 2.73
C PHE A 57 -12.28 28.99 1.21
N GLU A 58 -11.03 29.02 0.73
CA GLU A 58 -10.75 28.97 -0.70
C GLU A 58 -10.96 27.56 -1.26
N GLY A 59 -11.54 27.51 -2.47
CA GLY A 59 -11.73 26.26 -3.20
C GLY A 59 -10.45 25.86 -3.92
N GLN A 60 -9.99 24.63 -3.72
CA GLN A 60 -8.83 24.07 -4.41
C GLN A 60 -9.24 22.87 -5.28
N SER A 61 -8.57 22.70 -6.42
CA SER A 61 -8.71 21.52 -7.26
C SER A 61 -7.65 20.47 -6.92
N LEU A 62 -7.97 19.19 -7.17
CA LEU A 62 -6.97 18.13 -7.09
C LEU A 62 -5.97 18.30 -8.25
N PRO A 63 -4.66 18.03 -8.04
CA PRO A 63 -4.07 17.39 -6.86
C PRO A 63 -3.81 18.33 -5.67
N ILE A 64 -4.03 17.85 -4.45
CA ILE A 64 -3.63 18.55 -3.21
C ILE A 64 -2.62 17.72 -2.42
N LYS A 65 -1.77 18.37 -1.62
CA LYS A 65 -0.78 17.68 -0.78
C LYS A 65 -1.28 17.58 0.66
N TYR A 66 -1.37 16.37 1.18
CA TYR A 66 -1.74 16.12 2.57
C TYR A 66 -0.71 15.23 3.25
N LEU A 67 -0.11 15.70 4.34
CA LEU A 67 0.97 15.01 5.07
C LEU A 67 2.11 14.53 4.15
N GLY A 68 2.44 15.34 3.13
CA GLY A 68 3.48 15.01 2.15
C GLY A 68 3.05 14.07 1.02
N ILE A 69 1.82 13.54 1.06
CA ILE A 69 1.28 12.62 0.06
C ILE A 69 0.39 13.41 -0.92
N PRO A 70 0.59 13.27 -2.25
CA PRO A 70 -0.29 13.87 -3.23
C PRO A 70 -1.62 13.10 -3.28
N LEU A 71 -2.71 13.79 -3.00
CA LEU A 71 -4.08 13.33 -3.19
C LEU A 71 -4.54 13.76 -4.59
N PHE A 72 -4.91 12.79 -5.42
CA PHE A 72 -5.32 13.05 -6.80
C PHE A 72 -6.41 12.07 -7.25
N LYS A 73 -7.10 12.44 -8.33
CA LYS A 73 -8.11 11.62 -8.98
C LYS A 73 -7.62 11.22 -10.37
N GLY A 74 -7.93 10.00 -10.81
CA GLY A 74 -7.52 9.51 -12.13
C GLY A 74 -6.14 8.86 -12.13
N ARG A 75 -5.38 8.94 -13.23
CA ARG A 75 -4.06 8.30 -13.35
C ARG A 75 -3.01 9.10 -12.59
N ALA A 76 -2.11 8.41 -11.88
CA ALA A 76 -0.95 9.04 -11.24
C ALA A 76 -0.02 9.61 -12.32
N GLN A 77 0.11 10.93 -12.36
CA GLN A 77 1.04 11.62 -13.24
C GLN A 77 2.40 11.78 -12.56
N SER A 78 3.48 11.85 -13.34
CA SER A 78 4.83 12.02 -12.78
C SER A 78 5.00 13.35 -12.06
N CYS A 79 4.32 14.40 -12.54
CA CYS A 79 4.41 15.74 -11.95
C CYS A 79 3.90 15.81 -10.51
N PHE A 80 2.98 14.93 -10.12
CA PHE A 80 2.47 14.87 -8.74
C PHE A 80 3.53 14.48 -7.71
N PHE A 81 4.68 13.96 -8.17
CA PHE A 81 5.79 13.53 -7.34
C PHE A 81 7.03 14.41 -7.50
N ASP A 82 6.94 15.55 -8.19
CA ASP A 82 8.09 16.44 -8.39
C ASP A 82 8.64 16.95 -7.06
N ASP A 83 7.78 17.32 -6.11
CA ASP A 83 8.16 17.67 -4.74
C ASP A 83 8.96 16.57 -4.02
N LEU A 84 8.70 15.29 -4.31
CA LEU A 84 9.47 14.18 -3.74
C LEU A 84 10.88 14.16 -4.33
N VAL A 85 10.97 14.31 -5.65
CA VAL A 85 12.25 14.35 -6.35
C VAL A 85 13.08 15.56 -5.90
N GLU A 86 12.44 16.72 -5.77
CA GLU A 86 13.08 17.96 -5.33
C GLU A 86 13.56 17.88 -3.87
N ARG A 87 12.80 17.24 -2.97
CA ARG A 87 13.27 16.97 -1.59
C ARG A 87 14.53 16.11 -1.56
N ILE A 88 14.67 15.14 -2.46
CA ILE A 88 15.87 14.30 -2.55
C ILE A 88 17.03 15.12 -3.15
N SER A 89 16.78 15.87 -4.22
CA SER A 89 17.78 16.72 -4.87
C SER A 89 18.31 17.82 -3.95
N SER A 90 17.42 18.53 -3.24
CA SER A 90 17.79 19.59 -2.29
C SER A 90 18.64 19.04 -1.14
N ARG A 91 18.32 17.85 -0.63
CA ARG A 91 19.15 17.18 0.39
C ARG A 91 20.57 16.88 -0.11
N ILE A 92 20.70 16.45 -1.37
CA ILE A 92 22.00 16.22 -2.00
C ILE A 92 22.77 17.52 -2.19
N GLN A 93 22.11 18.57 -2.68
CA GLN A 93 22.73 19.89 -2.92
C GLN A 93 23.23 20.54 -1.63
N ASN A 94 22.52 20.34 -0.52
CA ASN A 94 22.94 20.84 0.79
C ASN A 94 24.19 20.15 1.33
N TRP A 95 24.59 19.01 0.78
CA TRP A 95 25.84 18.36 1.15
C TRP A 95 26.99 18.83 0.27
N LYS A 96 28.12 19.13 0.90
CA LYS A 96 29.39 19.40 0.21
C LYS A 96 29.89 18.09 -0.41
N SER A 97 29.31 17.68 -1.54
CA SER A 97 29.59 16.42 -2.23
C SER A 97 31.07 16.26 -2.62
N LYS A 98 31.83 17.37 -2.69
CA LYS A 98 33.27 17.42 -2.90
C LYS A 98 34.10 16.91 -1.71
N LEU A 99 33.54 16.97 -0.49
CA LEU A 99 34.21 16.57 0.76
C LEU A 99 33.89 15.13 1.17
N LEU A 100 32.95 14.48 0.47
CA LEU A 100 32.49 13.14 0.84
C LEU A 100 33.26 12.08 0.04
N SER A 101 33.81 11.10 0.76
CA SER A 101 34.32 9.87 0.15
C SER A 101 33.19 9.07 -0.50
N PHE A 102 33.55 8.14 -1.39
CA PHE A 102 32.57 7.22 -2.00
C PHE A 102 31.76 6.47 -0.94
N GLY A 103 32.44 5.94 0.09
CA GLY A 103 31.78 5.27 1.22
C GLY A 103 30.84 6.21 2.00
N GLY A 104 31.23 7.47 2.22
CA GLY A 104 30.36 8.46 2.88
C GLY A 104 29.08 8.74 2.09
N LYS A 105 29.18 8.86 0.76
CA LYS A 105 28.01 9.04 -0.12
C LYS A 105 27.11 7.81 -0.11
N LEU A 106 27.69 6.61 -0.17
CA LEU A 106 26.95 5.36 -0.08
C LEU A 106 26.15 5.27 1.23
N THR A 107 26.77 5.61 2.36
CA THR A 107 26.10 5.64 3.66
C THR A 107 24.93 6.63 3.67
N LEU A 108 25.12 7.85 3.16
CA LEU A 108 24.05 8.86 3.08
C LEU A 108 22.88 8.44 2.19
N ILE A 109 23.17 7.75 1.08
CA ILE A 109 22.12 7.20 0.22
C ILE A 109 21.28 6.20 1.01
N LYS A 110 21.93 5.25 1.69
CA LYS A 110 21.25 4.16 2.42
C LYS A 110 20.43 4.67 3.60
N SER A 111 20.99 5.55 4.43
CA SER A 111 20.38 5.99 5.68
C SER A 111 19.37 7.13 5.50
N VAL A 112 19.68 8.08 4.61
CA VAL A 112 18.88 9.31 4.46
C VAL A 112 18.08 9.30 3.15
N LEU A 113 18.73 9.20 1.99
CA LEU A 113 18.02 9.44 0.73
C LEU A 113 16.99 8.36 0.41
N CYS A 114 17.31 7.10 0.68
CA CYS A 114 16.38 5.99 0.51
C CYS A 114 15.22 6.00 1.52
N SER A 115 15.33 6.71 2.66
CA SER A 115 14.25 6.78 3.66
C SER A 115 13.19 7.84 3.35
N ILE A 116 13.57 8.93 2.66
CA ILE A 116 12.66 10.01 2.24
C ILE A 116 11.42 9.50 1.49
N PRO A 117 11.53 8.67 0.42
CA PRO A 117 10.37 8.26 -0.37
C PRO A 117 9.51 7.16 0.29
N ILE A 118 9.97 6.52 1.37
CA ILE A 118 9.33 5.32 1.94
C ILE A 118 7.85 5.54 2.25
N HIS A 119 7.49 6.65 2.89
CA HIS A 119 6.11 6.95 3.25
C HIS A 119 5.18 6.98 2.02
N ILE A 120 5.61 7.58 0.91
CA ILE A 120 4.84 7.63 -0.34
C ILE A 120 4.79 6.27 -1.02
N LEU A 121 5.93 5.57 -1.13
CA LEU A 121 6.02 4.26 -1.79
C LEU A 121 5.14 3.21 -1.10
N SER A 122 5.01 3.32 0.22
CA SER A 122 4.21 2.41 1.03
C SER A 122 2.70 2.50 0.74
N LEU A 123 2.21 3.67 0.29
CA LEU A 123 0.78 3.96 0.11
C LEU A 123 0.37 4.19 -1.34
N LEU A 124 1.28 4.56 -2.23
CA LEU A 124 0.97 4.89 -3.62
C LEU A 124 1.84 4.09 -4.59
N LYS A 125 1.22 3.66 -5.69
CA LYS A 125 1.96 3.14 -6.84
C LYS A 125 2.57 4.29 -7.62
N VAL A 126 3.84 4.57 -7.34
CA VAL A 126 4.60 5.63 -8.01
C VAL A 126 4.89 5.21 -9.47
N PRO A 127 4.75 6.11 -10.46
CA PRO A 127 5.11 5.79 -11.85
C PRO A 127 6.59 5.47 -12.00
N LYS A 128 6.94 4.47 -12.82
CA LYS A 128 8.34 4.08 -13.12
C LYS A 128 9.23 5.25 -13.56
N LYS A 129 8.65 6.23 -14.26
CA LYS A 129 9.36 7.45 -14.68
C LYS A 129 9.94 8.22 -13.49
N VAL A 130 9.21 8.26 -12.37
CA VAL A 130 9.62 8.96 -11.14
C VAL A 130 10.71 8.15 -10.42
N THR A 131 10.54 6.84 -10.24
CA THR A 131 11.56 6.00 -9.60
C THR A 131 12.87 6.01 -10.38
N ASN A 132 12.81 5.90 -11.71
CA ASN A 132 13.99 6.03 -12.58
C ASN A 132 14.67 7.41 -12.46
N ARG A 133 13.89 8.50 -12.33
CA ARG A 133 14.45 9.85 -12.13
C ARG A 133 15.18 9.95 -10.79
N ILE A 134 14.61 9.39 -9.73
CA ILE A 134 15.26 9.32 -8.42
C ILE A 134 16.53 8.47 -8.49
N HIS A 135 16.47 7.28 -9.07
CA HIS A 135 17.66 6.42 -9.27
C HIS A 135 18.77 7.14 -10.02
N LYS A 136 18.45 7.91 -11.08
CA LYS A 136 19.44 8.71 -11.81
C LYS A 136 20.09 9.77 -10.92
N ILE A 137 19.32 10.45 -10.08
CA ILE A 137 19.84 11.45 -9.13
C ILE A 137 20.76 10.79 -8.11
N LEU A 138 20.35 9.64 -7.55
CA LEU A 138 21.17 8.90 -6.58
C LEU A 138 22.47 8.36 -7.21
N ALA A 139 22.39 7.84 -8.43
CA ALA A 139 23.55 7.37 -9.19
C ALA A 139 24.53 8.51 -9.47
N ASN A 140 24.04 9.64 -9.97
CA ASN A 140 24.86 10.82 -10.21
C ASN A 140 25.52 11.31 -8.92
N PHE A 141 24.78 11.33 -7.81
CA PHE A 141 25.35 11.71 -6.51
C PHE A 141 26.48 10.76 -6.10
N LEU A 142 26.26 9.44 -6.17
CA LEU A 142 27.24 8.43 -5.79
C LEU A 142 28.54 8.53 -6.61
N TRP A 143 28.41 8.67 -7.94
CA TRP A 143 29.55 8.69 -8.87
C TRP A 143 30.18 10.08 -9.04
N SER A 144 29.51 11.15 -8.60
CA SER A 144 30.08 12.50 -8.66
C SER A 144 31.42 12.58 -7.92
N SER A 145 32.34 13.40 -8.41
CA SER A 145 33.57 13.75 -7.68
C SER A 145 33.92 15.21 -7.94
N GLN A 146 34.26 15.95 -6.89
CA GLN A 146 34.60 17.38 -6.96
C GLN A 146 33.59 18.27 -7.71
N GLY A 147 32.32 17.85 -7.80
CA GLY A 147 31.25 18.58 -8.47
C GLY A 147 31.06 18.25 -9.96
N ASN A 148 31.92 17.40 -10.55
CA ASN A 148 31.76 16.93 -11.93
C ASN A 148 31.16 15.52 -11.97
N ASN A 149 30.32 15.29 -12.99
CA ASN A 149 29.81 13.96 -13.30
C ASN A 149 30.95 13.09 -13.82
N ARG A 150 31.17 11.93 -13.20
CA ARG A 150 32.11 10.92 -13.69
C ARG A 150 31.36 9.81 -14.43
N ILE A 151 32.14 8.95 -15.10
CA ILE A 151 31.67 7.71 -15.67
C ILE A 151 31.06 6.84 -14.56
N HIS A 152 29.86 6.31 -14.83
CA HIS A 152 29.22 5.32 -13.97
C HIS A 152 29.83 3.95 -14.29
N TRP A 153 30.68 3.43 -13.41
CA TRP A 153 31.36 2.15 -13.64
C TRP A 153 30.41 0.94 -13.60
N ILE A 154 29.34 1.05 -12.82
CA ILE A 154 28.37 -0.03 -12.60
C ILE A 154 26.96 0.54 -12.75
N SER A 155 26.07 -0.23 -13.37
CA SER A 155 24.67 0.16 -13.51
C SER A 155 23.98 0.29 -12.15
N TRP A 156 23.03 1.23 -12.02
CA TRP A 156 22.31 1.42 -10.75
C TRP A 156 21.58 0.16 -10.28
N ARG A 157 21.08 -0.66 -11.22
CA ARG A 157 20.44 -1.95 -10.90
C ARG A 157 21.42 -2.91 -10.23
N GLN A 158 22.61 -3.11 -10.80
CA GLN A 158 23.65 -3.96 -10.23
C GLN A 158 24.08 -3.48 -8.84
N ILE A 159 24.21 -2.16 -8.65
CA ILE A 159 24.53 -1.56 -7.34
C ILE A 159 23.48 -1.88 -6.27
N CYS A 160 22.21 -2.02 -6.66
CA CYS A 160 21.12 -2.27 -5.72
C CYS A 160 21.01 -3.73 -5.25
N HIS A 161 21.83 -4.65 -5.77
CA HIS A 161 21.84 -6.02 -5.28
C HIS A 161 22.42 -6.10 -3.85
N PRO A 162 22.06 -7.15 -3.08
CA PRO A 162 22.72 -7.47 -1.83
C PRO A 162 24.23 -7.66 -2.00
N PHE A 163 24.99 -7.51 -0.91
CA PHE A 163 26.43 -7.76 -0.92
C PHE A 163 26.78 -9.20 -1.34
N VAL A 164 25.95 -10.18 -0.96
CA VAL A 164 26.10 -11.60 -1.33
C VAL A 164 26.03 -11.81 -2.85
N GLU A 165 25.27 -10.96 -3.55
CA GLU A 165 25.10 -10.98 -5.01
C GLU A 165 26.07 -10.00 -5.72
N GLY A 166 27.07 -9.47 -5.01
CA GLY A 166 28.06 -8.55 -5.57
C GLY A 166 27.60 -7.10 -5.72
N GLY A 167 26.44 -6.73 -5.16
CA GLY A 167 25.97 -5.35 -5.12
C GLY A 167 26.51 -4.55 -3.93
N LEU A 168 26.12 -3.27 -3.83
CA LEU A 168 26.52 -2.40 -2.73
C LEU A 168 25.49 -2.35 -1.59
N GLY A 169 24.45 -3.20 -1.63
CA GLY A 169 23.41 -3.27 -0.60
C GLY A 169 22.53 -2.01 -0.50
N ILE A 170 22.38 -1.27 -1.59
CA ILE A 170 21.38 -0.19 -1.69
C ILE A 170 20.04 -0.84 -2.05
N ARG A 171 18.96 -0.51 -1.34
CA ARG A 171 17.67 -1.10 -1.66
C ARG A 171 17.06 -0.43 -2.89
N ASP A 172 16.70 -1.22 -3.90
CA ASP A 172 15.95 -0.71 -5.04
C ASP A 172 14.56 -0.19 -4.62
N LEU A 173 14.17 0.97 -5.16
CA LEU A 173 12.93 1.65 -4.77
C LEU A 173 11.68 0.91 -5.26
N ASP A 174 11.74 0.24 -6.42
CA ASP A 174 10.61 -0.55 -6.92
C ASP A 174 10.44 -1.81 -6.07
N THR A 175 11.53 -2.47 -5.68
CA THR A 175 11.50 -3.60 -4.74
C THR A 175 10.99 -3.18 -3.36
N VAL A 176 11.46 -2.05 -2.83
CA VAL A 176 10.97 -1.49 -1.55
C VAL A 176 9.47 -1.19 -1.63
N MET A 177 9.02 -0.53 -2.69
CA MET A 177 7.60 -0.25 -2.91
C MET A 177 6.76 -1.53 -2.89
N GLN A 178 7.18 -2.56 -3.63
CA GLN A 178 6.47 -3.85 -3.66
C GLN A 178 6.45 -4.50 -2.27
N SER A 179 7.59 -4.55 -1.58
CA SER A 179 7.68 -5.16 -0.24
C SER A 179 6.75 -4.49 0.79
N LEU A 180 6.70 -3.15 0.79
CA LEU A 180 5.86 -2.38 1.72
C LEU A 180 4.37 -2.56 1.42
N GLN A 181 3.99 -2.53 0.14
CA GLN A 181 2.61 -2.76 -0.28
C GLN A 181 2.16 -4.19 0.01
N SER A 182 3.04 -5.19 -0.17
CA SER A 182 2.80 -6.58 0.22
C SER A 182 2.65 -6.71 1.73
N LYS A 183 3.47 -6.03 2.53
CA LYS A 183 3.30 -5.99 3.99
C LYS A 183 1.92 -5.45 4.39
N PHE A 184 1.45 -4.37 3.75
CA PHE A 184 0.10 -3.86 4.01
C PHE A 184 -1.00 -4.81 3.55
N ALA A 185 -0.80 -5.51 2.43
CA ALA A 185 -1.74 -6.52 1.96
C ALA A 185 -1.84 -7.70 2.95
N TRP A 186 -0.72 -8.12 3.54
CA TRP A 186 -0.70 -9.10 4.63
C TRP A 186 -1.46 -8.61 5.87
N LEU A 187 -1.19 -7.39 6.33
CA LEU A 187 -1.90 -6.79 7.48
C LEU A 187 -3.41 -6.70 7.23
N PHE A 188 -3.82 -6.42 5.99
CA PHE A 188 -5.23 -6.44 5.59
C PHE A 188 -5.89 -7.82 5.80
N LEU A 189 -5.18 -8.90 5.46
CA LEU A 189 -5.70 -10.26 5.64
C LEU A 189 -5.93 -10.57 7.12
N GLN A 190 -5.08 -10.06 8.01
CA GLN A 190 -5.14 -10.38 9.43
C GLN A 190 -6.26 -9.63 10.17
N VAL A 191 -6.27 -8.28 10.19
CA VAL A 191 -7.10 -7.54 11.16
C VAL A 191 -7.56 -6.17 10.66
N THR A 192 -8.53 -6.11 9.74
CA THR A 192 -9.17 -4.82 9.40
C THR A 192 -10.66 -4.96 9.07
N GLN A 193 -11.53 -4.94 10.10
CA GLN A 193 -12.99 -4.97 9.91
C GLN A 193 -13.49 -3.84 8.99
N ILE A 194 -12.93 -2.63 9.14
CA ILE A 194 -13.30 -1.45 8.33
C ILE A 194 -12.95 -1.66 6.84
N VAL A 195 -11.75 -2.18 6.57
CA VAL A 195 -11.30 -2.39 5.18
C VAL A 195 -12.08 -3.55 4.57
N ARG A 196 -12.36 -4.61 5.32
CA ARG A 196 -13.24 -5.72 4.89
C ARG A 196 -14.67 -5.25 4.60
N SER A 197 -15.22 -4.36 5.42
CA SER A 197 -16.55 -3.78 5.19
C SER A 197 -16.60 -2.96 3.89
N LYS A 198 -15.56 -2.15 3.63
CA LYS A 198 -15.52 -1.27 2.46
C LYS A 198 -15.17 -1.98 1.15
N TYR A 199 -14.18 -2.88 1.18
CA TYR A 199 -13.61 -3.50 -0.02
C TYR A 199 -14.01 -4.97 -0.19
N GLY A 200 -14.67 -5.56 0.81
CA GLY A 200 -15.00 -6.99 0.85
C GLY A 200 -13.90 -7.82 1.50
N THR A 201 -14.16 -9.11 1.64
CA THR A 201 -13.15 -10.10 2.03
C THR A 201 -12.12 -10.27 0.92
N TRP A 202 -10.95 -10.81 1.24
CA TRP A 202 -9.91 -11.04 0.24
C TRP A 202 -10.35 -11.97 -0.89
N HIS A 203 -11.15 -13.00 -0.56
CA HIS A 203 -11.86 -13.84 -1.53
C HIS A 203 -12.66 -13.02 -2.55
N HIS A 204 -13.46 -12.06 -2.07
CA HIS A 204 -14.23 -11.18 -2.94
C HIS A 204 -13.32 -10.43 -3.93
N VAL A 205 -12.18 -9.94 -3.43
CA VAL A 205 -11.24 -9.12 -4.23
C VAL A 205 -10.50 -9.96 -5.26
N LEU A 206 -10.13 -11.20 -4.92
CA LEU A 206 -9.53 -12.12 -5.89
C LEU A 206 -10.52 -12.54 -6.97
N HIS A 207 -11.77 -12.83 -6.60
CA HIS A 207 -12.79 -13.29 -7.56
C HIS A 207 -13.35 -12.17 -8.45
N LYS A 208 -13.78 -11.06 -7.84
CA LYS A 208 -14.42 -9.96 -8.58
C LYS A 208 -13.42 -8.94 -9.13
N GLY A 209 -12.14 -9.10 -8.80
CA GLY A 209 -11.10 -8.15 -9.13
C GLY A 209 -11.22 -6.83 -8.36
N ILE A 210 -10.27 -5.94 -8.62
CA ILE A 210 -10.19 -4.65 -7.95
C ILE A 210 -11.12 -3.65 -8.65
N LYS A 211 -12.11 -3.12 -7.93
CA LYS A 211 -13.05 -2.13 -8.47
C LYS A 211 -12.29 -0.87 -8.99
N PRO A 212 -12.58 -0.38 -10.20
CA PRO A 212 -11.96 0.84 -10.73
C PRO A 212 -12.22 2.10 -9.91
N SER A 213 -13.30 2.15 -9.14
CA SER A 213 -13.63 3.26 -8.22
C SER A 213 -12.83 3.24 -6.91
N SER A 214 -12.07 2.16 -6.65
CA SER A 214 -11.27 2.05 -5.43
C SER A 214 -10.18 3.11 -5.34
N SER A 215 -9.81 3.47 -4.12
CA SER A 215 -8.69 4.39 -3.85
C SER A 215 -7.38 3.86 -4.42
N HIS A 216 -6.47 4.77 -4.79
CA HIS A 216 -5.14 4.40 -5.31
C HIS A 216 -4.33 3.57 -4.32
N CYS A 217 -4.43 3.90 -3.04
CA CYS A 217 -3.81 3.12 -1.96
C CYS A 217 -4.33 1.68 -1.96
N TRP A 218 -5.65 1.50 -2.02
CA TRP A 218 -6.22 0.14 -2.09
C TRP A 218 -5.76 -0.61 -3.34
N LYS A 219 -5.76 0.03 -4.51
CA LYS A 219 -5.28 -0.61 -5.75
C LYS A 219 -3.82 -1.01 -5.68
N ALA A 220 -2.97 -0.22 -5.02
CA ALA A 220 -1.56 -0.52 -4.84
C ALA A 220 -1.36 -1.74 -3.93
N ILE A 221 -2.10 -1.80 -2.82
CA ILE A 221 -2.07 -2.92 -1.86
C ILE A 221 -2.68 -4.19 -2.48
N ALA A 222 -3.91 -4.10 -3.00
CA ALA A 222 -4.69 -5.23 -3.49
C ALA A 222 -4.03 -5.95 -4.67
N LYS A 223 -3.16 -5.27 -5.43
CA LYS A 223 -2.37 -5.89 -6.49
C LYS A 223 -1.51 -7.06 -5.99
N HIS A 224 -1.07 -7.02 -4.73
CA HIS A 224 -0.19 -8.04 -4.16
C HIS A 224 -0.94 -9.15 -3.41
N LEU A 225 -2.27 -9.05 -3.29
CA LEU A 225 -3.09 -10.09 -2.65
C LEU A 225 -2.93 -11.47 -3.31
N PRO A 226 -2.91 -11.62 -4.66
CA PRO A 226 -2.71 -12.93 -5.29
C PRO A 226 -1.35 -13.55 -4.96
N LEU A 227 -0.30 -12.73 -4.90
CA LEU A 227 1.04 -13.19 -4.54
C LEU A 227 1.06 -13.70 -3.10
N ILE A 228 0.39 -13.00 -2.19
CA ILE A 228 0.34 -13.38 -0.78
C ILE A 228 -0.52 -14.63 -0.61
N SER A 229 -1.71 -14.70 -1.22
CA SER A 229 -2.60 -15.85 -1.09
C SER A 229 -1.91 -17.15 -1.50
N ASN A 230 -1.13 -17.13 -2.59
CA ASN A 230 -0.43 -18.30 -3.09
C ASN A 230 0.71 -18.76 -2.15
N ASN A 231 1.24 -17.87 -1.32
CA ASN A 231 2.36 -18.15 -0.40
C ASN A 231 1.92 -18.19 1.07
N THR A 232 0.62 -18.37 1.33
CA THR A 232 0.08 -18.37 2.69
C THR A 232 -0.86 -19.54 2.88
N ARG A 233 -0.82 -20.11 4.08
CA ARG A 233 -1.74 -21.15 4.52
C ARG A 233 -2.46 -20.75 5.79
N THR A 234 -3.69 -21.19 5.93
CA THR A 234 -4.49 -21.02 7.16
C THR A 234 -4.28 -22.24 8.05
N ILE A 235 -3.68 -22.04 9.23
CA ILE A 235 -3.64 -23.05 10.27
C ILE A 235 -4.98 -23.02 11.00
N ILE A 236 -5.74 -24.10 10.84
CA ILE A 236 -7.04 -24.28 11.45
C ILE A 236 -6.87 -24.56 12.95
N ARG A 237 -7.64 -23.85 13.78
CA ARG A 237 -7.69 -24.07 15.24
C ARG A 237 -9.12 -24.28 15.68
N SER A 238 -9.93 -23.22 15.64
CA SER A 238 -11.37 -23.26 15.93
C SER A 238 -12.20 -23.94 14.86
N GLY A 239 -11.73 -23.96 13.60
CA GLY A 239 -12.47 -24.53 12.48
C GLY A 239 -13.55 -23.61 11.88
N ASN A 240 -13.61 -22.34 12.32
CA ASN A 240 -14.59 -21.35 11.84
C ASN A 240 -14.28 -20.80 10.43
N SER A 241 -13.08 -21.09 9.92
CA SER A 241 -12.68 -20.81 8.54
C SER A 241 -13.55 -21.56 7.52
N SER A 242 -13.76 -20.95 6.35
CA SER A 242 -14.50 -21.59 5.25
C SER A 242 -13.69 -22.74 4.64
N PHE A 243 -14.27 -23.93 4.55
CA PHE A 243 -13.61 -25.14 4.05
C PHE A 243 -13.12 -24.99 2.60
N TRP A 244 -13.97 -24.50 1.71
CA TRP A 244 -13.65 -24.38 0.28
C TRP A 244 -12.74 -23.21 -0.05
N LYS A 245 -12.89 -22.10 0.69
CA LYS A 245 -12.31 -20.82 0.30
C LYS A 245 -10.90 -20.66 0.87
N GLU A 246 -10.67 -21.09 2.10
CA GLU A 246 -9.39 -20.88 2.78
C GLU A 246 -8.32 -21.86 2.29
N ASN A 247 -7.07 -21.39 2.20
CA ASN A 247 -5.93 -22.23 1.81
C ASN A 247 -5.35 -22.97 3.02
N TRP A 248 -6.07 -23.94 3.57
CA TRP A 248 -5.57 -24.73 4.72
C TRP A 248 -4.75 -25.95 4.30
N MET A 249 -4.82 -26.32 3.02
CA MET A 249 -4.16 -27.50 2.43
C MET A 249 -2.83 -27.20 1.73
N GLY A 250 -2.43 -25.93 1.67
CA GLY A 250 -1.32 -25.48 0.84
C GLY A 250 -1.71 -25.24 -0.63
N CYS A 251 -2.85 -25.77 -1.07
CA CYS A 251 -3.56 -25.38 -2.28
C CYS A 251 -5.01 -24.98 -1.95
N SER A 252 -5.56 -24.02 -2.69
CA SER A 252 -6.97 -23.67 -2.57
C SER A 252 -7.84 -24.74 -3.24
N LEU A 253 -8.75 -25.34 -2.48
CA LEU A 253 -9.76 -26.30 -2.98
C LEU A 253 -10.93 -25.61 -3.72
N TRP A 254 -10.83 -24.30 -3.94
CA TRP A 254 -11.90 -23.53 -4.54
C TRP A 254 -11.90 -23.69 -6.07
N PHE A 255 -13.04 -24.15 -6.61
CA PHE A 255 -13.28 -24.27 -8.04
C PHE A 255 -14.24 -23.16 -8.53
N PRO A 256 -13.79 -22.26 -9.44
CA PRO A 256 -14.68 -21.29 -10.06
C PRO A 256 -15.78 -22.00 -10.87
N GLY A 257 -17.03 -21.89 -10.44
CA GLY A 257 -18.20 -22.41 -11.18
C GLY A 257 -19.01 -23.49 -10.45
N CYS A 258 -18.49 -24.07 -9.38
CA CYS A 258 -19.23 -25.04 -8.57
C CYS A 258 -19.99 -24.33 -7.43
N PRO A 259 -21.33 -24.50 -7.30
CA PRO A 259 -22.08 -24.02 -6.15
C PRO A 259 -21.77 -24.93 -4.95
N LEU A 260 -20.62 -24.70 -4.32
CA LEU A 260 -20.21 -25.44 -3.13
C LEU A 260 -20.97 -24.92 -1.90
N PRO A 261 -21.42 -25.81 -1.00
CA PRO A 261 -22.11 -25.42 0.23
C PRO A 261 -21.20 -24.56 1.12
N LEU A 262 -21.78 -23.60 1.83
CA LEU A 262 -21.04 -22.72 2.73
C LEU A 262 -20.70 -23.46 4.03
N LEU A 263 -19.71 -24.35 3.97
CA LEU A 263 -19.26 -25.16 5.10
C LEU A 263 -18.07 -24.50 5.80
N SER A 264 -18.10 -24.52 7.13
CA SER A 264 -16.91 -24.34 7.96
C SER A 264 -16.04 -25.59 7.92
N VAL A 265 -14.75 -25.46 8.24
CA VAL A 265 -13.86 -26.63 8.30
C VAL A 265 -14.32 -27.63 9.35
N LYS A 266 -14.84 -27.14 10.48
CA LYS A 266 -15.39 -28.00 11.53
C LYS A 266 -16.53 -28.88 11.00
N GLU A 267 -17.52 -28.25 10.35
CA GLU A 267 -18.67 -28.97 9.78
C GLU A 267 -18.26 -29.93 8.66
N ALA A 268 -17.24 -29.59 7.87
CA ALA A 268 -16.77 -30.46 6.79
C ALA A 268 -16.03 -31.70 7.32
N LEU A 269 -15.22 -31.55 8.39
CA LEU A 269 -14.55 -32.68 9.05
C LEU A 269 -15.54 -33.67 9.68
N ASP A 270 -16.72 -33.22 10.07
CA ASP A 270 -17.80 -34.04 10.62
C ASP A 270 -18.56 -34.85 9.53
N ILE A 271 -18.24 -34.68 8.23
CA ILE A 271 -18.88 -35.37 7.09
C ILE A 271 -17.85 -36.27 6.37
N PRO A 272 -17.64 -37.52 6.81
CA PRO A 272 -16.64 -38.45 6.25
C PRO A 272 -16.73 -38.68 4.74
N PRO A 273 -17.91 -38.92 4.12
CA PRO A 273 -17.98 -39.21 2.68
C PRO A 273 -17.59 -38.01 1.81
N LEU A 274 -17.67 -36.79 2.34
CA LEU A 274 -17.32 -35.58 1.60
C LEU A 274 -15.80 -35.42 1.48
N LEU A 275 -15.04 -35.79 2.51
CA LEU A 275 -13.57 -35.80 2.46
C LEU A 275 -13.03 -36.90 1.54
N GLU A 276 -13.62 -38.09 1.57
CA GLU A 276 -13.12 -39.23 0.79
C GLU A 276 -13.36 -39.08 -0.72
N VAL A 277 -14.45 -38.41 -1.12
CA VAL A 277 -14.82 -38.24 -2.53
C VAL A 277 -14.13 -37.05 -3.18
N LEU A 278 -13.89 -35.96 -2.44
CA LEU A 278 -13.43 -34.69 -3.01
C LEU A 278 -11.94 -34.39 -2.79
N LEU A 279 -11.27 -35.10 -1.89
CA LEU A 279 -9.86 -34.87 -1.56
C LEU A 279 -8.99 -36.03 -2.06
N ASP A 280 -7.84 -35.69 -2.65
CA ASP A 280 -6.81 -36.66 -3.02
C ASP A 280 -6.16 -37.31 -1.79
N SER A 281 -5.43 -38.42 -1.96
CA SER A 281 -4.81 -39.17 -0.84
C SER A 281 -3.93 -38.30 0.07
N LEU A 282 -3.09 -37.42 -0.50
CA LEU A 282 -2.27 -36.46 0.24
C LEU A 282 -3.12 -35.44 1.01
N GLN A 283 -4.26 -35.06 0.43
CA GLN A 283 -5.14 -34.10 1.04
C GLN A 283 -5.90 -34.70 2.23
N GLN A 284 -6.28 -35.98 2.13
CA GLN A 284 -6.89 -36.72 3.23
C GLN A 284 -5.93 -36.86 4.43
N GLU A 285 -4.63 -37.07 4.20
CA GLU A 285 -3.63 -37.11 5.28
C GLU A 285 -3.52 -35.78 6.01
N VAL A 286 -3.45 -34.67 5.27
CA VAL A 286 -3.41 -33.33 5.86
C VAL A 286 -4.70 -33.06 6.63
N ALA A 287 -5.86 -33.44 6.11
CA ALA A 287 -7.13 -33.26 6.81
C ALA A 287 -7.20 -34.06 8.12
N LYS A 288 -6.73 -35.32 8.11
CA LYS A 288 -6.63 -36.17 9.32
C LYS A 288 -5.65 -35.63 10.36
N SER A 289 -4.66 -34.82 9.93
CA SER A 289 -3.67 -34.22 10.83
C SER A 289 -4.18 -32.96 11.58
N ILE A 290 -5.34 -32.42 11.20
CA ILE A 290 -5.90 -31.22 11.82
C ILE A 290 -6.40 -31.54 13.22
N LYS A 291 -5.82 -30.87 14.23
CA LYS A 291 -6.31 -30.91 15.60
C LYS A 291 -7.02 -29.60 15.92
N LEU A 292 -8.33 -29.68 16.19
CA LEU A 292 -9.10 -28.53 16.63
C LEU A 292 -8.72 -28.19 18.07
N ILE A 293 -8.30 -26.95 18.31
CA ILE A 293 -7.84 -26.42 19.60
C ILE A 293 -8.54 -25.09 19.84
N GLU A 294 -8.82 -24.74 21.10
CA GLU A 294 -9.37 -23.43 21.45
C GLU A 294 -8.46 -22.28 20.96
N GLY A 295 -9.07 -21.31 20.25
CA GLY A 295 -8.40 -20.12 19.72
C GLY A 295 -8.75 -19.80 18.27
N HIS A 296 -8.37 -18.62 17.80
CA HIS A 296 -8.67 -18.19 16.43
C HIS A 296 -7.75 -18.83 15.40
N ASP A 297 -8.32 -19.20 14.24
CA ASP A 297 -7.56 -19.66 13.07
C ASP A 297 -6.49 -18.63 12.67
N LYS A 298 -5.30 -19.11 12.33
CA LYS A 298 -4.13 -18.25 12.08
C LYS A 298 -3.63 -18.39 10.66
N LEU A 299 -3.52 -17.27 9.96
CA LEU A 299 -2.84 -17.20 8.67
C LEU A 299 -1.31 -17.18 8.88
N VAL A 300 -0.59 -18.08 8.21
CA VAL A 300 0.87 -18.21 8.27
C VAL A 300 1.45 -18.26 6.86
N PHE A 301 2.63 -17.71 6.66
CA PHE A 301 3.36 -17.89 5.40
C PHE A 301 3.75 -19.36 5.24
N ALA A 302 3.38 -19.94 4.11
CA ALA A 302 3.84 -21.25 3.70
C ALA A 302 4.53 -21.08 2.36
N LEU A 303 5.80 -21.48 2.29
CA LEU A 303 6.44 -21.68 1.00
C LEU A 303 5.59 -22.72 0.28
N ALA A 304 4.96 -22.32 -0.83
CA ALA A 304 4.19 -23.25 -1.63
C ALA A 304 5.10 -24.43 -2.02
N PRO A 305 4.63 -25.69 -1.93
CA PRO A 305 5.35 -26.83 -2.47
C PRO A 305 5.25 -26.81 -4.00
N SER A 306 5.99 -25.89 -4.61
CA SER A 306 6.38 -25.84 -6.01
C SER A 306 7.35 -24.66 -6.15
N GLY A 307 8.64 -24.97 -6.17
CA GLY A 307 9.70 -23.98 -6.25
C GLY A 307 9.57 -23.10 -7.49
N ILE A 308 9.88 -21.82 -7.32
CA ILE A 308 10.95 -21.10 -8.03
C ILE A 308 11.37 -19.98 -7.08
N CYS A 309 12.37 -20.26 -6.26
CA CYS A 309 13.37 -19.28 -5.85
C CYS A 309 14.72 -19.96 -6.08
N SER A 310 15.05 -20.14 -7.36
CA SER A 310 16.43 -20.08 -7.80
C SER A 310 16.77 -18.59 -7.95
N SER A 311 17.46 -18.06 -6.97
CA SER A 311 18.42 -16.96 -7.12
C SER A 311 19.58 -17.28 -6.20
#